data_AF-A0A7Y3JLN5-F1
#
_entry.id   AF-A0A7Y3JLN5-F1
#
_cell.length_a   1.000
_cell.length_b   1.000
_cell.length_c   1.000
_cell.angle_alpha   90.00
_cell.angle_beta   90.00
_cell.angle_gamma   90.00
#
_symmetry.space_group_name_H-M   'P 1'
#
loop_
_entity.id
_entity.type
_entity.pdbx_description
1 polymer ?
#
loop_
_entity_poly.entity_id
_entity_poly.type
_entity_poly.pdbx_seq_one_letter_code
_entity_poly.pdbx_strand_id
1 'polypeptide(L)'
;MGESLLLITIITLVVLTFRRARPVVLDNPVVINRPGKYHITLAPQLNGAQTFIENIAKQIGDIAQNLPGSETHYFSVHDEKVSPSGEKFYLLAAASRGGLLYFQATKPKPLLQDSDSHLKTVSEFSAAILAQHPLAVEADAGSGRLLHDAVLAVAQTTHIRVEELTA
;
A
#
# COMPACT_ATOMS: atom_id res chain seq x y z
N MET A 1 -1.14 30.28 -43.87
CA MET A 1 -1.86 29.00 -43.62
C MET A 1 -1.00 27.95 -42.90
N GLY A 2 0.32 27.90 -43.12
CA GLY A 2 1.20 26.93 -42.42
C GLY A 2 1.43 27.20 -40.93
N GLU A 3 1.47 28.46 -40.50
CA GLU A 3 1.76 28.83 -39.10
C GLU A 3 0.66 28.37 -38.12
N SER A 4 -0.61 28.44 -38.51
CA SER A 4 -1.75 28.00 -37.68
C SER A 4 -1.75 26.48 -37.48
N LEU A 5 -1.37 25.71 -38.51
CA LEU A 5 -1.24 24.25 -38.42
C LEU A 5 -0.08 23.84 -37.51
N LEU A 6 1.02 24.60 -37.55
CA LEU A 6 2.20 24.37 -36.71
C LEU A 6 1.87 24.66 -35.23
N LEU A 7 1.15 25.74 -34.95
CA LEU A 7 0.69 26.11 -33.62
C LEU A 7 -0.26 25.06 -33.02
N ILE A 8 -1.23 24.59 -33.80
CA ILE A 8 -2.15 23.51 -33.37
C ILE A 8 -1.38 22.22 -33.08
N THR A 9 -0.39 21.88 -33.90
CA THR A 9 0.44 20.68 -33.70
C THR A 9 1.25 20.78 -32.41
N ILE A 10 1.87 21.92 -32.14
CA ILE A 10 2.63 22.16 -30.89
C ILE A 10 1.69 22.11 -29.67
N ILE A 11 0.54 22.77 -29.72
CA ILE A 11 -0.44 22.75 -28.63
C ILE A 11 -0.90 21.31 -28.37
N THR A 12 -1.17 20.54 -29.42
CA THR A 12 -1.59 19.14 -29.30
C THR A 12 -0.49 18.29 -28.67
N LEU A 13 0.77 18.48 -29.09
CA LEU A 13 1.93 17.79 -28.52
C LEU A 13 2.10 18.11 -27.04
N VAL A 14 2.05 19.40 -26.67
CA VAL A 14 2.13 19.88 -25.28
C VAL A 14 0.98 19.32 -24.44
N VAL A 15 -0.26 19.37 -24.92
CA VAL A 15 -1.42 18.83 -24.21
C VAL A 15 -1.28 17.31 -24.03
N LEU A 16 -0.75 16.57 -25.01
CA LEU A 16 -0.53 15.13 -24.91
C LEU A 16 0.61 14.77 -23.94
N THR A 17 1.68 15.57 -23.85
CA THR A 17 2.74 15.36 -22.84
C THR A 17 2.26 15.71 -21.44
N PHE A 18 1.49 16.78 -21.24
CA PHE A 18 1.00 17.19 -19.92
C PHE A 18 -0.23 16.42 -19.43
N ARG A 19 -1.08 15.86 -20.32
CA ARG A 19 -2.23 15.01 -19.92
C ARG A 19 -1.83 13.61 -19.49
N ARG A 20 -0.60 13.17 -19.75
CA ARG A 20 -0.15 11.83 -19.38
C ARG A 20 0.08 11.76 -17.86
N ALA A 21 -0.99 11.39 -17.17
CA ALA A 21 -1.02 10.74 -15.86
C ALA A 21 -0.59 11.58 -14.64
N ARG A 22 -1.41 12.56 -14.22
CA ARG A 22 -1.49 12.82 -12.78
C ARG A 22 -2.35 11.70 -12.16
N PRO A 23 -1.82 10.89 -11.23
CA PRO A 23 -2.64 9.91 -10.54
C PRO A 23 -3.79 10.63 -9.84
N VAL A 24 -5.02 10.13 -10.03
CA VAL A 24 -6.21 10.68 -9.35
C VAL A 24 -6.01 10.46 -7.87
N VAL A 25 -5.80 11.53 -7.12
CA VAL A 25 -5.70 11.48 -5.65
C VAL A 25 -7.13 11.41 -5.10
N LEU A 26 -7.43 10.37 -4.33
CA LEU A 26 -8.77 10.17 -3.77
C LEU A 26 -8.84 10.73 -2.34
N ASP A 27 -9.77 11.64 -2.07
CA ASP A 27 -9.97 12.19 -0.71
C ASP A 27 -10.78 11.29 0.23
N ASN A 28 -11.32 10.19 -0.30
CA ASN A 28 -12.04 9.19 0.49
C ASN A 28 -11.16 7.94 0.71
N PRO A 29 -11.35 7.21 1.82
CA PRO A 29 -10.69 5.92 2.00
C PRO A 29 -11.11 4.95 0.89
N VAL A 30 -10.18 4.10 0.46
CA VAL A 30 -10.40 3.14 -0.61
C VAL A 30 -10.34 1.74 -0.02
N VAL A 31 -11.44 1.00 -0.13
CA VAL A 31 -11.51 -0.40 0.26
C VAL A 31 -11.57 -1.25 -1.01
N ILE A 32 -10.60 -2.15 -1.16
CA ILE A 32 -10.51 -3.07 -2.30
C ILE A 32 -10.60 -4.49 -1.76
N ASN A 33 -11.68 -5.18 -2.14
CA ASN A 33 -11.87 -6.57 -1.82
C ASN A 33 -11.70 -7.43 -3.08
N ARG A 34 -10.77 -8.38 -3.04
CA ARG A 34 -10.70 -9.48 -4.00
C ARG A 34 -11.11 -10.77 -3.29
N PRO A 35 -12.32 -11.28 -3.55
CA PRO A 35 -12.83 -12.48 -2.89
C PRO A 35 -11.82 -13.63 -2.94
N GLY A 36 -11.54 -14.21 -1.77
CA GLY A 36 -10.62 -15.33 -1.62
C GLY A 36 -9.14 -15.00 -1.88
N LYS A 37 -8.75 -13.73 -1.96
CA LYS A 37 -7.34 -13.34 -2.13
C LYS A 37 -6.89 -12.31 -1.10
N TYR A 38 -7.47 -11.11 -1.12
CA TYR A 38 -7.02 -10.03 -0.25
C TYR A 38 -8.08 -8.97 -0.01
N HIS A 39 -7.90 -8.26 1.11
CA HIS A 39 -8.63 -7.07 1.51
C HIS A 39 -7.65 -5.93 1.76
N ILE A 40 -7.77 -4.83 1.02
CA ILE A 40 -6.93 -3.65 1.13
C ILE A 40 -7.78 -2.49 1.63
N THR A 41 -7.32 -1.82 2.68
CA THR A 41 -7.89 -0.54 3.14
C THR A 41 -6.84 0.54 3.06
N LEU A 42 -7.06 1.52 2.18
CA LEU A 42 -6.18 2.66 1.99
C LEU A 42 -6.82 3.89 2.61
N ALA A 43 -6.08 4.60 3.46
CA ALA A 43 -6.45 5.94 3.89
C ALA A 43 -6.54 6.88 2.67
N PRO A 44 -7.24 8.02 2.80
CA PRO A 44 -7.28 9.04 1.75
C PRO A 44 -5.90 9.33 1.17
N GLN A 45 -5.87 9.50 -0.15
CA GLN A 45 -4.72 9.91 -0.94
C GLN A 45 -3.60 8.87 -1.05
N LEU A 46 -3.85 7.62 -0.63
CA LEU A 46 -2.90 6.50 -0.76
C LEU A 46 -3.23 5.50 -1.88
N ASN A 47 -4.08 5.87 -2.83
CA ASN A 47 -4.43 5.00 -3.96
C ASN A 47 -3.22 4.61 -4.83
N GLY A 48 -2.12 5.37 -4.79
CA GLY A 48 -0.86 4.96 -5.43
C GLY A 48 -0.26 3.67 -4.83
N ALA A 49 -0.50 3.40 -3.54
CA ALA A 49 0.03 2.22 -2.86
C ALA A 49 -0.61 0.91 -3.34
N GLN A 50 -1.75 0.99 -4.03
CA GLN A 50 -2.49 -0.18 -4.50
C GLN A 50 -1.60 -1.11 -5.35
N THR A 51 -0.83 -0.56 -6.28
CA THR A 51 -0.02 -1.40 -7.19
C THR A 51 1.04 -2.20 -6.43
N PHE A 52 1.71 -1.57 -5.46
CA PHE A 52 2.68 -2.25 -4.62
C PHE A 52 2.03 -3.37 -3.79
N ILE A 53 0.90 -3.06 -3.14
CA ILE A 53 0.17 -4.03 -2.31
C ILE A 53 -0.37 -5.21 -3.14
N GLU A 54 -0.90 -4.94 -4.33
CA GLU A 54 -1.35 -6.01 -5.23
C GLU A 54 -0.20 -6.90 -5.69
N ASN A 55 1.01 -6.36 -5.86
CA ASN A 55 2.18 -7.16 -6.20
C ASN A 55 2.63 -8.05 -5.03
N ILE A 56 2.50 -7.59 -3.78
CA ILE A 56 2.72 -8.43 -2.58
C ILE A 56 1.73 -9.59 -2.59
N ALA A 57 0.45 -9.32 -2.81
CA ALA A 57 -0.56 -10.37 -2.87
C ALA A 57 -0.31 -11.37 -4.02
N LYS A 58 0.17 -10.89 -5.18
CA LYS A 58 0.56 -11.75 -6.32
C LYS A 58 1.78 -12.61 -5.99
N GLN A 59 2.75 -12.08 -5.26
CA GLN A 59 3.96 -12.81 -4.87
C GLN A 59 3.64 -14.01 -3.98
N ILE A 60 2.63 -13.88 -3.11
CA ILE A 60 2.12 -14.98 -2.28
C ILE A 60 1.26 -15.93 -3.11
N GLY A 61 0.52 -15.39 -4.07
CA GLY A 61 -0.31 -16.17 -4.99
C GLY A 61 -1.46 -16.86 -4.27
N ASP A 62 -1.87 -18.02 -4.78
CA ASP A 62 -3.04 -18.74 -4.27
C ASP A 62 -2.76 -19.49 -2.94
N ILE A 63 -1.49 -19.52 -2.49
CA ILE A 63 -1.12 -20.07 -1.17
C ILE A 63 -1.79 -19.25 -0.04
N ALA A 64 -2.12 -17.97 -0.30
CA ALA A 64 -2.90 -17.09 0.59
C ALA A 64 -4.15 -17.75 1.19
N GLN A 65 -4.85 -18.59 0.41
CA GLN A 65 -6.10 -19.21 0.83
C GLN A 65 -5.93 -20.25 1.95
N ASN A 66 -4.74 -20.83 2.06
CA ASN A 66 -4.42 -21.85 3.05
C ASN A 66 -3.51 -21.31 4.15
N LEU A 67 -3.13 -20.03 4.10
CA LEU A 67 -2.30 -19.41 5.12
C LEU A 67 -3.09 -19.26 6.43
N PRO A 68 -2.60 -19.86 7.52
CA PRO A 68 -3.12 -19.58 8.85
C PRO A 68 -3.13 -18.08 9.19
N GLY A 69 -3.81 -17.74 10.30
CA GLY A 69 -3.74 -16.39 10.83
C GLY A 69 -2.32 -16.06 11.29
N SER A 70 -1.81 -14.86 11.00
CA SER A 70 -0.45 -14.45 11.39
C SER A 70 -0.44 -13.34 12.45
N GLU A 71 0.71 -12.89 12.93
CA GLU A 71 0.79 -11.56 13.53
C GLU A 71 0.68 -10.48 12.44
N THR A 72 0.44 -9.24 12.84
CA THR A 72 0.45 -8.10 11.91
C THR A 72 1.87 -7.55 11.87
N HIS A 73 2.44 -7.48 10.67
CA HIS A 73 3.72 -6.81 10.43
C HIS A 73 3.48 -5.37 10.00
N TYR A 74 4.36 -4.47 10.44
CA TYR A 74 4.25 -3.03 10.21
C TYR A 74 5.49 -2.51 9.49
N PHE A 75 5.27 -1.60 8.54
CA PHE A 75 6.32 -1.11 7.67
C PHE A 75 6.17 0.39 7.42
N SER A 76 7.29 1.10 7.31
CA SER A 76 7.38 2.35 6.55
C SER A 76 7.69 2.01 5.09
N VAL A 77 6.94 2.59 4.16
CA VAL A 77 7.08 2.32 2.72
C VAL A 77 7.33 3.62 1.98
N HIS A 78 8.56 3.79 1.50
CA HIS A 78 9.01 4.94 0.74
C HIS A 78 8.79 4.69 -0.74
N ASP A 79 7.62 5.08 -1.24
CA ASP A 79 7.24 4.99 -2.65
C ASP A 79 7.03 6.39 -3.23
N GLU A 80 7.93 6.81 -4.13
CA GLU A 80 7.89 8.11 -4.80
C GLU A 80 6.61 8.30 -5.65
N LYS A 81 5.95 7.21 -6.06
CA LYS A 81 4.73 7.26 -6.88
C LYS A 81 3.49 7.60 -6.08
N VAL A 82 3.53 7.43 -4.75
CA VAL A 82 2.38 7.63 -3.87
C VAL A 82 2.22 9.09 -3.45
N SER A 83 3.26 9.92 -3.59
CA SER A 83 3.25 11.27 -3.03
C SER A 83 3.64 12.37 -4.03
N PRO A 84 2.65 12.94 -4.74
CA PRO A 84 2.81 14.23 -5.39
C PRO A 84 2.74 15.42 -4.39
N SER A 85 2.42 15.19 -3.11
CA SER A 85 2.03 16.25 -2.15
C SER A 85 2.95 16.44 -0.92
N GLY A 86 4.08 15.73 -0.81
CA GLY A 86 5.17 16.10 0.11
C GLY A 86 5.63 15.06 1.13
N GLU A 87 4.77 14.12 1.55
CA GLU A 87 5.18 13.02 2.46
C GLU A 87 5.74 11.86 1.65
N LYS A 88 7.05 11.61 1.72
CA LYS A 88 7.75 10.64 0.85
C LYS A 88 7.52 9.16 1.17
N PHE A 89 6.67 8.87 2.15
CA PHE A 89 6.40 7.50 2.59
C PHE A 89 5.01 7.38 3.18
N TYR A 90 4.51 6.16 3.25
CA TYR A 90 3.29 5.79 3.95
C TYR A 90 3.57 4.62 4.89
N LEU A 91 2.64 4.36 5.80
CA LEU A 91 2.71 3.27 6.75
C LEU A 91 1.83 2.12 6.26
N LEU A 92 2.36 0.90 6.29
CA LEU A 92 1.68 -0.31 5.83
C LEU A 92 1.62 -1.34 6.96
N ALA A 93 0.42 -1.86 7.23
CA ALA A 93 0.22 -3.08 7.99
C ALA A 93 -0.13 -4.23 7.04
N ALA A 94 0.42 -5.41 7.33
CA ALA A 94 0.15 -6.63 6.60
C ALA A 94 -0.12 -7.80 7.57
N ALA A 95 -1.22 -8.50 7.38
CA ALA A 95 -1.57 -9.69 8.16
C ALA A 95 -2.30 -10.74 7.32
N SER A 96 -2.25 -12.01 7.72
CA SER A 96 -3.12 -13.07 7.21
C SER A 96 -4.22 -13.37 8.23
N ARG A 97 -5.49 -13.49 7.81
CA ARG A 97 -6.60 -13.97 8.67
C ARG A 97 -7.52 -14.87 7.88
N GLY A 98 -7.70 -16.12 8.31
CA GLY A 98 -8.69 -17.03 7.73
C GLY A 98 -8.56 -17.22 6.22
N GLY A 99 -7.33 -17.39 5.71
CA GLY A 99 -7.09 -17.59 4.27
C GLY A 99 -7.22 -16.32 3.41
N LEU A 100 -7.20 -15.13 4.03
CA LEU A 100 -7.22 -13.84 3.34
C LEU A 100 -6.05 -12.98 3.80
N LEU A 101 -5.43 -12.29 2.84
CA LEU A 101 -4.41 -11.28 3.14
C LEU A 101 -5.08 -9.94 3.42
N TYR A 102 -4.71 -9.31 4.52
CA TYR A 102 -5.22 -8.02 4.95
C TYR A 102 -4.09 -7.01 4.89
N PHE A 103 -4.30 -5.94 4.12
CA PHE A 103 -3.37 -4.83 3.99
C PHE A 103 -4.06 -3.53 4.41
N GLN A 104 -3.43 -2.75 5.28
CA GLN A 104 -3.92 -1.42 5.66
C GLN A 104 -2.82 -0.40 5.44
N ALA A 105 -3.09 0.64 4.67
CA ALA A 105 -2.15 1.73 4.45
C ALA A 105 -2.68 3.04 5.02
N THR A 106 -1.85 3.74 5.79
CA THR A 106 -2.17 5.06 6.35
C THR A 106 -0.99 6.02 6.24
N LYS A 107 -1.25 7.31 6.39
CA LYS A 107 -0.19 8.34 6.38
C LYS A 107 0.43 8.46 7.78
N PRO A 108 1.72 8.80 7.89
CA PRO A 108 2.29 9.21 9.17
C PRO A 108 1.58 10.47 9.69
N LYS A 109 1.71 10.74 10.99
CA LYS A 109 1.20 12.00 11.58
C LYS A 109 2.19 13.12 11.23
N PRO A 110 1.77 14.26 10.65
CA PRO A 110 2.70 15.27 10.14
C PRO A 110 3.69 15.85 11.17
N LEU A 111 3.30 15.86 12.45
CA LEU A 111 4.07 16.46 13.54
C LEU A 111 4.92 15.45 14.33
N LEU A 112 4.79 14.15 14.04
CA LEU A 112 5.47 13.07 14.76
C LEU A 112 6.20 12.21 13.74
N GLN A 113 7.54 12.29 13.76
CA GLN A 113 8.40 11.62 12.77
C GLN A 113 9.24 10.48 13.36
N ASP A 114 9.06 10.16 14.64
CA ASP A 114 9.73 9.04 15.30
C ASP A 114 9.06 7.69 14.96
N SER A 115 9.88 6.64 15.03
CA SER A 115 9.47 5.27 14.70
C SER A 115 8.32 4.77 15.59
N ASP A 116 8.35 5.09 16.88
CA ASP A 116 7.30 4.71 17.84
C ASP A 116 5.94 5.31 17.48
N SER A 117 5.93 6.59 17.12
CA SER A 117 4.72 7.28 16.67
C SER A 117 4.18 6.73 15.36
N HIS A 118 5.06 6.35 14.43
CA HIS A 118 4.67 5.67 13.20
C HIS A 118 4.05 4.30 13.50
N LEU A 119 4.74 3.48 14.30
CA LEU A 119 4.27 2.17 14.73
C LEU A 119 2.90 2.27 15.42
N LYS A 120 2.76 3.20 16.36
CA LYS A 120 1.49 3.47 17.04
C LYS A 120 0.38 3.86 16.06
N THR A 121 0.68 4.74 15.10
CA THR A 121 -0.31 5.22 14.13
C THR A 121 -0.82 4.08 13.23
N VAL A 122 0.08 3.24 12.71
CA VAL A 122 -0.32 2.14 11.82
C VAL A 122 -0.94 0.97 12.58
N SER A 123 -0.49 0.68 13.79
CA SER A 123 -1.07 -0.36 14.65
C SER A 123 -2.48 -0.01 15.11
N GLU A 124 -2.74 1.23 15.55
CA GLU A 124 -4.09 1.69 15.92
C GLU A 124 -5.04 1.62 14.72
N PHE A 125 -4.58 2.07 13.55
CA PHE A 125 -5.37 2.02 12.31
C PHE A 125 -5.68 0.58 11.89
N SER A 126 -4.67 -0.29 11.88
CA SER A 126 -4.83 -1.71 11.53
C SER A 126 -5.74 -2.42 12.52
N ALA A 127 -5.57 -2.19 13.83
CA ALA A 127 -6.39 -2.79 14.87
C ALA A 127 -7.88 -2.42 14.72
N ALA A 128 -8.19 -1.15 14.43
CA ALA A 128 -9.57 -0.70 14.22
C ALA A 128 -10.25 -1.43 13.04
N ILE A 129 -9.50 -1.72 11.97
CA ILE A 129 -9.99 -2.44 10.80
C ILE A 129 -10.09 -3.94 11.08
N LEU A 130 -9.04 -4.53 11.65
CA LEU A 130 -8.96 -5.96 11.95
C LEU A 130 -9.87 -6.38 13.11
N ALA A 131 -10.41 -5.46 13.91
CA ALA A 131 -11.45 -5.76 14.89
C ALA A 131 -12.69 -6.43 14.26
N GLN A 132 -12.95 -6.16 12.96
CA GLN A 132 -14.03 -6.80 12.19
C GLN A 132 -13.64 -8.17 11.64
N HIS A 133 -12.37 -8.54 11.74
CA HIS A 133 -11.76 -9.76 11.19
C HIS A 133 -10.80 -10.41 12.22
N PRO A 134 -11.32 -10.88 13.37
CA PRO A 134 -10.49 -11.37 14.45
C PRO A 134 -9.70 -12.63 14.06
N LEU A 135 -8.55 -12.82 14.73
CA LEU A 135 -7.81 -14.08 14.69
C LEU A 135 -8.67 -15.21 15.25
N ALA A 136 -8.95 -16.22 14.43
CA ALA A 136 -9.75 -17.38 14.84
C ALA A 136 -8.95 -18.38 15.72
N VAL A 137 -7.64 -18.39 15.59
CA VAL A 137 -6.67 -19.27 16.27
C VAL A 137 -5.40 -18.48 16.55
N GLU A 138 -4.50 -19.04 17.35
CA GLU A 138 -3.19 -18.45 17.62
C GLU A 138 -2.44 -18.13 16.32
N ALA A 139 -1.69 -17.03 16.36
CA ALA A 139 -0.93 -16.55 15.22
C ALA A 139 0.19 -17.53 14.86
N ASP A 140 0.22 -17.94 13.60
CA ASP A 140 1.29 -18.73 13.02
C ASP A 140 2.44 -17.81 12.58
N ALA A 141 3.59 -18.04 13.19
CA ALA A 141 4.82 -17.31 12.87
C ALA A 141 5.30 -17.60 11.44
N GLY A 142 5.02 -18.78 10.89
CA GLY A 142 5.39 -19.14 9.52
C GLY A 142 4.68 -18.27 8.49
N SER A 143 3.38 -18.07 8.69
CA SER A 143 2.52 -17.20 7.88
C SER A 143 2.96 -15.74 7.94
N GLY A 144 3.31 -15.26 9.14
CA GLY A 144 3.85 -13.92 9.34
C GLY A 144 5.15 -13.72 8.58
N ARG A 145 6.10 -14.65 8.73
CA ARG A 145 7.39 -14.60 8.02
C ARG A 145 7.22 -14.62 6.51
N LEU A 146 6.34 -15.48 5.97
CA LEU A 146 6.09 -15.52 4.53
C LEU A 146 5.56 -14.17 4.02
N LEU A 147 4.63 -13.55 4.74
CA LEU A 147 4.08 -12.25 4.39
C LEU A 147 5.15 -11.14 4.46
N HIS A 148 5.94 -11.13 5.53
CA HIS A 148 7.06 -10.22 5.69
C HIS A 148 8.06 -10.35 4.53
N ASP A 149 8.48 -11.57 4.20
CA ASP A 149 9.45 -11.83 3.14
C ASP A 149 8.89 -11.45 1.76
N ALA A 150 7.59 -11.62 1.54
CA ALA A 150 6.93 -11.17 0.31
C ALA A 150 6.94 -9.64 0.17
N VAL A 151 6.73 -8.89 1.27
CA VAL A 151 6.84 -7.43 1.27
C VAL A 151 8.25 -6.99 0.89
N LEU A 152 9.28 -7.57 1.51
CA LEU A 152 10.68 -7.25 1.21
C LEU A 152 11.08 -7.63 -0.22
N ALA A 153 10.66 -8.81 -0.70
CA ALA A 153 10.95 -9.26 -2.05
C ALA A 153 10.35 -8.32 -3.10
N VAL A 154 9.08 -7.93 -2.94
CA VAL A 154 8.44 -6.99 -3.86
C VAL A 154 9.12 -5.63 -3.79
N ALA A 155 9.40 -5.11 -2.59
CA ALA A 155 10.10 -3.84 -2.39
C ALA A 155 11.42 -3.79 -3.19
N GLN A 156 12.23 -4.85 -3.11
CA GLN A 156 13.47 -4.99 -3.88
C GLN A 156 13.21 -4.94 -5.40
N THR A 157 12.26 -5.72 -5.92
CA THR A 157 11.98 -5.75 -7.37
C THR A 157 11.40 -4.43 -7.89
N THR A 158 10.65 -3.70 -7.08
CA THR A 158 10.02 -2.43 -7.45
C THR A 158 10.84 -1.20 -7.13
N HIS A 159 12.05 -1.38 -6.57
CA HIS A 159 12.94 -0.29 -6.11
C HIS A 159 12.25 0.65 -5.10
N ILE A 160 11.40 0.07 -4.25
CA ILE A 160 10.72 0.77 -3.15
C ILE A 160 11.49 0.46 -1.88
N ARG A 161 11.81 1.49 -1.09
CA ARG A 161 12.50 1.29 0.20
C ARG A 161 11.47 1.00 1.27
N VAL A 162 11.69 -0.08 2.02
CA VAL A 162 10.82 -0.50 3.12
C VAL A 162 11.67 -0.62 4.38
N GLU A 163 11.16 -0.12 5.50
CA GLU A 163 11.74 -0.33 6.83
C GLU A 163 10.69 -0.99 7.72
N GLU A 164 11.09 -2.01 8.48
CA GLU A 164 10.20 -2.66 9.44
C GLU A 164 10.06 -1.77 10.69
N LEU A 165 8.84 -1.66 11.20
CA LEU A 165 8.52 -0.93 12.41
C LEU A 165 8.31 -1.94 13.53
N THR A 166 9.29 -2.06 14.43
CA THR A 166 9.24 -2.89 15.62
C THR A 166 9.30 -2.02 16.87
N ALA A 167 8.66 -2.47 17.95
CA ALA A 167 8.78 -1.85 19.28
C ALA A 167 10.11 -2.22 19.95
#